data_AF-A0A6L5QU61-F1
#
_entry.id   AF-A0A6L5QU61-F1
#
_cell.length_a   1.000
_cell.length_b   1.000
_cell.length_c   1.000
_cell.angle_alpha   90.00
_cell.angle_beta   90.00
_cell.angle_gamma   90.00
#
_symmetry.space_group_name_H-M   'P 1'
#
loop_
_entity.id
_entity.type
_entity.pdbx_description
1 polymer ?
#
loop_
_entity_poly.entity_id
_entity_poly.type
_entity_poly.pdbx_seq_one_letter_code
_entity_poly.pdbx_strand_id
1 'polypeptide(L)' 'MLSCKKLIENGSEYLEGDLSRWERFKYKFHLFMCKSCSRYILQLKQVISMISLSPKKKIPQDMEDMLTKEFEESMKK' A
#
# COMPACT_ATOMS: atom_id res chain seq x y z
N MET A 1 7.07 0.55 22.92
CA MET A 1 7.28 1.71 22.01
C MET A 1 7.74 1.18 20.67
N LEU A 2 7.13 1.62 19.57
CA LEU A 2 7.62 1.28 18.22
C LEU A 2 8.90 2.10 17.98
N SER A 3 9.99 1.49 17.54
CA SER A 3 11.23 2.21 17.23
C SER A 3 11.17 2.80 15.82
N CYS A 4 11.86 3.92 15.60
CA CYS A 4 11.93 4.54 14.28
C CYS A 4 12.47 3.56 13.22
N LYS A 5 13.43 2.70 13.60
CA LYS A 5 13.98 1.67 12.71
C LYS A 5 12.89 0.70 12.25
N LYS A 6 12.11 0.16 13.18
CA LYS A 6 11.04 -0.79 12.88
C LYS A 6 9.90 -0.16 12.06
N LEU A 7 9.68 1.15 12.21
CA LEU A 7 8.74 1.91 11.40
C LEU A 7 9.20 2.03 9.93
N ILE A 8 10.50 2.25 9.73
CA ILE A 8 11.09 2.36 8.39
C ILE A 8 11.09 0.99 7.71
N GLU A 9 11.46 -0.06 8.45
CA GLU A 9 11.51 -1.44 7.94
C GLU A 9 10.14 -1.92 7.42
N ASN A 10 9.06 -1.73 8.19
CA ASN A 10 7.71 -2.12 7.74
C ASN A 10 6.92 -0.93 7.19
N GLY A 11 7.60 0.15 6.78
CA GLY A 11 6.96 1.34 6.23
C GLY A 11 6.18 1.03 4.96
N SER A 12 6.74 0.17 4.09
CA SER A 12 6.07 -0.28 2.87
C SER A 12 4.81 -1.08 3.16
N GLU A 13 4.87 -2.06 4.06
CA GLU A 13 3.71 -2.87 4.50
C GLU A 13 2.59 -1.99 5.11
N TYR A 14 2.96 -0.92 5.82
CA TYR A 14 2.00 0.06 6.34
C TYR A 14 1.25 0.80 5.22
N LEU A 15 1.95 1.13 4.14
CA LEU A 15 1.39 1.82 2.98
C LEU A 15 0.56 0.89 2.10
N GLU A 16 0.96 -0.37 1.97
CA GLU A 16 0.27 -1.41 1.20
C GLU A 16 -0.95 -1.97 1.94
N GLY A 17 -0.98 -1.84 3.27
CA GLY A 17 -2.17 -2.15 4.08
C GLY A 17 -2.17 -3.52 4.75
N ASP A 18 -1.05 -4.26 4.66
CA ASP A 18 -0.91 -5.63 5.19
C ASP A 18 -0.71 -5.70 6.71
N LEU A 19 -0.69 -4.55 7.40
CA LEU A 19 -0.52 -4.53 8.86
C LEU A 19 -1.82 -4.83 9.61
N SER A 20 -1.67 -5.60 10.69
CA SER A 20 -2.75 -5.88 11.64
C SER A 20 -3.31 -4.58 12.25
N ARG A 21 -4.63 -4.54 12.54
CA ARG A 21 -5.33 -3.36 13.10
C ARG A 21 -4.59 -2.73 14.29
N TRP A 22 -4.04 -3.56 15.18
CA TRP A 22 -3.26 -3.13 16.35
C TRP A 22 -1.94 -2.46 16.00
N GLU A 23 -1.26 -2.94 14.97
CA GLU A 23 0.01 -2.36 14.51
C GLU A 23 -0.23 -1.00 13.87
N ARG A 24 -1.32 -0.86 13.10
CA ARG A 24 -1.75 0.43 12.54
C ARG A 24 -1.94 1.50 13.62
N PHE A 25 -2.49 1.14 14.78
CA PHE A 25 -2.62 2.05 15.92
C PHE A 25 -1.26 2.45 16.50
N LYS A 26 -0.34 1.50 16.70
CA LYS A 26 1.03 1.78 17.19
C LYS A 26 1.78 2.70 16.23
N TYR A 27 1.62 2.51 14.92
CA TYR A 27 2.18 3.37 13.88
C TYR A 27 1.62 4.79 13.98
N LYS A 28 0.30 4.96 14.03
CA LYS A 28 -0.33 6.29 14.17
C LYS A 28 0.15 7.02 15.42
N PHE A 29 0.23 6.33 16.55
CA PHE A 29 0.73 6.91 17.80
C PHE A 29 2.21 7.35 17.69
N HIS A 30 3.05 6.53 17.05
CA HIS A 30 4.45 6.89 16.83
C HIS A 30 4.59 8.09 15.88
N LEU A 31 3.83 8.14 14.77
CA LEU A 31 3.85 9.26 13.82
C LEU A 31 3.36 10.57 14.46
N PHE A 32 2.48 10.49 15.44
CA PHE A 32 2.03 11.65 16.21
C PHE A 32 3.15 12.23 17.08
N MET A 33 3.96 11.38 17.72
CA MET A 33 5.06 11.82 18.60
C MET A 33 6.36 12.12 17.84
N CYS A 34 6.61 11.46 16.71
CA CYS A 34 7.85 11.55 15.95
C CYS A 34 7.63 12.22 14.57
N LYS A 35 7.92 13.53 14.51
CA LYS A 35 7.79 14.32 13.28
C LYS A 35 8.69 13.83 12.14
N SER A 36 9.88 13.29 12.44
CA SER A 36 10.79 12.75 11.43
C SER A 36 10.20 11.55 10.71
N CYS A 37 9.58 10.63 11.46
CA CYS A 37 8.89 9.49 10.86
C CYS A 37 7.64 9.91 10.07
N SER A 38 6.92 10.94 10.52
CA SER A 38 5.81 11.53 9.76
C SER A 38 6.25 12.08 8.41
N ARG A 39 7.37 12.80 8.36
CA ARG A 39 7.97 13.30 7.12
C ARG A 39 8.44 12.17 6.20
N TYR A 40 9.06 11.13 6.75
CA TYR A 40 9.48 9.96 5.99
C TYR A 40 8.30 9.28 5.29
N ILE A 41 7.21 9.02 6.02
CA ILE A 41 6.00 8.41 5.44
C ILE A 41 5.37 9.33 4.37
N LEU A 42 5.39 10.65 4.58
CA LEU A 42 4.91 11.60 3.58
C LEU A 42 5.73 11.53 2.28
N GLN A 43 7.06 11.51 2.39
CA GLN A 43 7.95 11.35 1.24
C GLN A 43 7.70 10.02 0.52
N LEU A 44 7.54 8.93 1.27
CA LEU A 44 7.26 7.62 0.69
C LEU A 44 5.92 7.60 -0.06
N LYS A 45 4.87 8.24 0.48
CA LYS A 45 3.59 8.44 -0.24
C LYS A 45 3.76 9.20 -1.55
N GLN A 46 4.59 10.25 -1.55
CA GLN A 46 4.84 11.05 -2.76
C GLN A 46 5.53 10.21 -3.83
N VAL A 47 6.53 9.40 -3.45
CA VAL A 47 7.21 8.49 -4.38
C VAL A 47 6.22 7.48 -4.99
N ILE A 48 5.40 6.83 -4.17
CA ILE A 48 4.38 5.89 -4.66
C ILE A 48 3.38 6.60 -5.58
N SER A 49 2.93 7.80 -5.20
CA SER A 49 2.01 8.59 -6.01
C SER A 49 2.63 8.94 -7.37
N MET A 50 3.89 9.37 -7.40
CA MET A 50 4.60 9.67 -8.66
C MET A 50 4.70 8.44 -9.55
N ILE A 51 5.02 7.27 -8.99
CA ILE A 51 5.07 6.01 -9.74
C ILE A 51 3.68 5.63 -10.25
N SER A 52 2.64 5.80 -9.44
CA SER A 52 1.26 5.44 -9.78
C SER A 52 0.60 6.36 -10.83
N LEU A 53 1.10 7.60 -10.94
CA LEU A 53 0.68 8.60 -11.92
C LEU A 53 1.33 8.38 -13.30
N SER A 54 2.30 7.47 -13.40
CA SER A 54 2.77 6.95 -14.69
C SER A 54 1.54 6.48 -15.47
N PRO A 55 1.41 6.83 -16.76
CA PRO A 55 0.22 6.52 -17.54
C PRO A 55 -0.04 5.03 -17.46
N LYS A 56 -1.04 4.65 -16.65
CA LYS A 56 -1.50 3.27 -16.58
C LYS A 56 -1.87 2.90 -17.99
N LYS A 57 -1.12 1.96 -18.57
CA LYS A 57 -1.38 1.43 -19.89
C LYS A 57 -2.86 1.06 -19.91
N LYS A 58 -3.66 1.71 -20.77
CA LYS A 58 -5.09 1.41 -20.89
C LYS A 58 -5.18 -0.09 -21.13
N ILE A 59 -5.78 -0.80 -20.18
CA ILE A 59 -6.05 -2.23 -20.35
C ILE A 59 -7.06 -2.31 -21.50
N PRO A 60 -6.74 -3.03 -22.59
CA PRO A 60 -7.69 -3.26 -23.67
C PRO A 60 -8.96 -3.91 -23.12
N GLN A 61 -10.14 -3.45 -23.56
CA GLN A 61 -11.45 -3.90 -23.05
C GLN A 61 -11.63 -5.42 -23.20
N ASP A 62 -11.08 -5.99 -24.27
CA ASP A 62 -11.06 -7.43 -24.55
C ASP A 62 -10.34 -8.26 -23.49
N MET A 63 -9.35 -7.66 -22.81
CA MET A 63 -8.58 -8.31 -21.75
C MET A 63 -9.39 -8.42 -20.44
N GLU A 64 -10.27 -7.46 -20.18
CA GLU A 64 -11.15 -7.44 -19.01
C GLU A 64 -12.25 -8.51 -19.11
N ASP A 65 -12.83 -8.66 -20.31
CA ASP A 65 -13.83 -9.69 -20.60
C ASP A 65 -13.25 -11.10 -20.50
N MET A 66 -12.00 -11.30 -20.97
CA MET A 66 -11.30 -12.59 -20.85
C MET A 66 -11.01 -12.96 -19.38
N LEU A 67 -10.52 -12.01 -18.57
CA LEU A 67 -10.25 -12.26 -17.15
C LEU A 67 -11.51 -12.63 -16.38
N THR A 68 -12.62 -11.94 -16.66
CA THR A 68 -13.90 -12.17 -15.97
C THR A 68 -14.43 -13.57 -16.24
N LYS A 69 -14.36 -14.03 -17.50
CA LYS A 69 -14.75 -15.39 -17.88
C LYS A 69 -13.90 -16.46 -17.20
N GLU A 70 -12.57 -16.30 -17.21
CA GLU A 70 -11.64 -17.25 -16.58
C GLU A 70 -11.88 -17.36 -15.06
N PHE A 71 -12.19 -16.22 -14.41
CA PHE A 71 -12.49 -16.18 -12.97
C PHE A 71 -13.82 -16.87 -12.65
N GLU A 72 -14.86 -16.66 -13.48
CA GLU A 72 -16.15 -17.34 -13.35
C GLU A 72 -16.06 -18.86 -13.58
N GLU A 73 -15.23 -19.30 -14.53
CA GLU A 73 -14.99 -20.72 -14.79
C GLU A 73 -14.21 -21.40 -13.66
N SER A 74 -13.23 -20.69 -13.08
CA SER A 74 -12.46 -21.19 -11.93
C SER A 74 -13.30 -21.32 -10.65
N MET A 75 -14.34 -20.50 -10.48
CA MET A 75 -15.26 -20.55 -9.33
C MET A 75 -16.38 -21.60 -9.48
N LYS A 76 -16.60 -22.11 -10.70
CA LYS A 76 -17.58 -23.19 -10.98
C LYS A 76 -17.01 -24.60 -10.80
N LYS A 77 -15.70 -24.72 -10.58
CA LYS A 77 -14.98 -25.97 -10.40
C LYS A 77 -14.76 -26.27 -8.91
#